data_AF-A0A7C6XBA4-F1
#
_entry.id   AF-A0A7C6XBA4-F1
#
_cell.length_a   1.000
_cell.length_b   1.000
_cell.length_c   1.000
_cell.angle_alpha   90.00
_cell.angle_beta   90.00
_cell.angle_gamma   90.00
#
_symmetry.space_group_name_H-M   'P 1'
#
loop_
_entity.id
_entity.type
_entity.pdbx_description
1 polymer ?
#
loop_
_entity_poly.entity_id
_entity_poly.type
_entity_poly.pdbx_seq_one_letter_code
_entity_poly.pdbx_strand_id
1 'polypeptide(L)'
;MTIEQGRPAPMRAEQGAPRAPSPPAPDPKPRAHTREASQIDHQGRALAASARGDYDEALAHFRKALEGARTSRERGKIHQHMAYAYQQLGRSSDAGTEYRRAISAYEEQLREGTNTDLARSSIRSCQDGLRMLGM
;
A
#
# COMPACT_ATOMS: atom_id res chain seq x y z
N MET A 1 -22.59 -51.39 23.52
CA MET A 1 -21.73 -50.35 22.93
C MET A 1 -20.83 -49.79 24.03
N THR A 2 -19.54 -49.67 23.73
CA THR A 2 -18.53 -48.79 24.38
C THR A 2 -17.83 -49.27 25.67
N ILE A 3 -16.54 -49.58 25.53
CA ILE A 3 -15.47 -49.47 26.55
C ILE A 3 -14.20 -49.06 25.75
N GLU A 4 -13.77 -47.80 25.86
CA GLU A 4 -12.56 -47.38 26.61
C GLU A 4 -11.33 -48.20 26.18
N GLN A 5 -10.50 -47.73 25.24
CA GLN A 5 -9.44 -46.71 25.36
C GLN A 5 -8.06 -47.37 25.19
N GLY A 6 -7.12 -46.61 24.61
CA GLY A 6 -5.68 -46.86 24.80
C GLY A 6 -4.88 -47.25 23.55
N ARG A 7 -4.52 -46.26 22.72
CA ARG A 7 -3.23 -46.30 22.00
C ARG A 7 -2.11 -45.96 23.00
N PRO A 8 -0.88 -46.44 22.76
CA PRO A 8 0.15 -45.44 22.46
C PRO A 8 1.06 -45.83 21.28
N ALA A 9 1.38 -44.82 20.47
CA ALA A 9 2.41 -44.85 19.43
C ALA A 9 3.78 -44.46 20.03
N PRO A 10 4.90 -44.85 19.38
CA PRO A 10 6.24 -44.67 19.92
C PRO A 10 6.83 -43.26 19.77
N MET A 11 7.90 -43.09 20.53
CA MET A 11 8.66 -41.91 20.91
C MET A 11 9.69 -41.46 19.85
N ARG A 12 9.45 -40.27 19.29
CA ARG A 12 10.32 -39.10 19.05
C ARG A 12 11.86 -39.24 18.92
N ALA A 13 12.41 -38.72 17.80
CA ALA A 13 13.52 -37.73 17.65
C ALA A 13 13.73 -37.52 16.13
N GLU A 14 13.89 -36.34 15.52
CA GLU A 14 14.80 -35.19 15.71
C GLU A 14 14.05 -33.90 15.27
N GLN A 15 13.94 -32.83 16.08
CA GLN A 15 14.91 -31.73 16.26
C GLN A 15 15.31 -30.97 14.97
N GLY A 16 14.51 -29.95 14.64
CA GLY A 16 14.90 -28.75 13.89
C GLY A 16 14.22 -27.54 14.53
N ALA A 17 14.98 -26.51 14.87
CA ALA A 17 14.65 -25.40 15.78
C ALA A 17 13.31 -24.64 15.48
N PRO A 18 12.61 -24.11 16.51
CA PRO A 18 11.42 -23.29 16.31
C PRO A 18 11.80 -21.89 15.84
N ARG A 19 11.37 -21.52 14.63
CA ARG A 19 11.27 -20.12 14.20
C ARG A 19 10.25 -19.43 15.10
N ALA A 20 10.66 -18.33 15.75
CA ALA A 20 9.76 -17.49 16.53
C ALA A 20 8.54 -17.05 15.69
N PRO A 21 7.33 -16.97 16.27
CA PRO A 21 6.16 -16.49 15.54
C PRO A 21 6.30 -15.00 15.24
N SER A 22 6.15 -14.64 13.96
CA SER A 22 5.88 -13.25 13.58
C SER A 22 4.63 -12.76 14.31
N PRO A 23 4.57 -11.50 14.79
CA PRO A 23 3.37 -10.98 15.46
C PRO A 23 2.16 -11.05 14.51
N PRO A 24 0.95 -11.32 15.01
CA PRO A 24 -0.24 -11.39 14.17
C PRO A 24 -0.50 -10.02 13.53
N ALA A 25 -0.70 -10.01 12.22
CA ALA A 25 -1.16 -8.82 11.50
C ALA A 25 -2.51 -8.38 12.09
N PRO A 26 -2.75 -7.06 12.28
CA PRO A 26 -4.06 -6.59 12.71
C PRO A 26 -5.11 -6.93 11.64
N ASP A 27 -6.19 -7.62 12.04
CA ASP A 27 -7.31 -7.97 11.18
C ASP A 27 -7.85 -6.76 10.40
N PRO A 28 -7.84 -6.75 9.06
CA PRO A 28 -8.70 -5.84 8.33
C PRO A 28 -10.14 -6.36 8.42
N LYS A 29 -10.95 -5.75 9.28
CA LYS A 29 -12.40 -6.00 9.34
C LYS A 29 -13.00 -5.85 7.92
N PRO A 30 -13.64 -6.88 7.36
CA PRO A 30 -14.27 -6.79 6.06
C PRO A 30 -15.57 -6.00 6.20
N ARG A 31 -15.56 -4.70 5.87
CA ARG A 31 -16.80 -3.98 5.58
C ARG A 31 -17.20 -4.32 4.15
N ALA A 32 -18.06 -5.33 4.08
CA ALA A 32 -18.75 -5.77 2.88
C ALA A 32 -19.68 -4.66 2.37
N HIS A 33 -19.22 -3.91 1.36
CA HIS A 33 -20.07 -3.35 0.33
C HIS A 33 -19.63 -4.03 -0.95
N THR A 34 -20.34 -5.11 -1.27
CA THR A 34 -20.40 -5.77 -2.58
C THR A 34 -19.11 -5.69 -3.40
N ARG A 35 -18.17 -6.55 -3.02
CA ARG A 35 -16.98 -6.90 -3.79
C ARG A 35 -17.43 -7.69 -5.02
N GLU A 36 -17.99 -6.98 -6.00
CA GLU A 36 -18.16 -7.52 -7.34
C GLU A 36 -16.78 -7.92 -7.84
N ALA A 37 -16.64 -9.19 -8.19
CA ALA A 37 -15.39 -9.81 -8.62
C ALA A 37 -14.91 -9.33 -10.01
N SER A 38 -15.18 -8.07 -10.39
CA SER A 38 -14.80 -7.45 -11.68
C SER A 38 -14.35 -5.99 -11.55
N GLN A 39 -13.90 -5.55 -10.38
CA GLN A 39 -13.21 -4.27 -10.26
C GLN A 39 -11.70 -4.53 -10.38
N ILE A 40 -11.10 -4.13 -11.50
CA ILE A 40 -9.66 -4.21 -11.66
C ILE A 40 -9.03 -3.40 -10.52
N ASP A 41 -8.31 -4.06 -9.61
CA ASP A 41 -7.49 -3.40 -8.58
C ASP A 41 -6.30 -2.72 -9.26
N HIS A 42 -6.57 -1.56 -9.83
CA HIS A 42 -5.60 -0.76 -10.54
C HIS A 42 -4.45 -0.35 -9.63
N GLN A 43 -4.70 -0.13 -8.34
CA GLN A 43 -3.65 0.19 -7.38
C GLN A 43 -2.70 -1.00 -7.17
N GLY A 44 -3.24 -2.20 -6.94
CA GLY A 44 -2.42 -3.41 -6.80
C GLY A 44 -1.60 -3.72 -8.05
N ARG A 45 -2.18 -3.56 -9.25
CA ARG A 45 -1.46 -3.73 -10.51
C ARG A 45 -0.37 -2.69 -10.71
N ALA A 46 -0.63 -1.43 -10.35
CA ALA A 46 0.35 -0.36 -10.44
C ALA A 46 1.56 -0.61 -9.53
N LEU A 47 1.33 -1.10 -8.31
CA LEU A 47 2.39 -1.48 -7.39
C LEU A 47 3.20 -2.68 -7.93
N ALA A 48 2.53 -3.69 -8.48
CA ALA A 48 3.21 -4.84 -9.08
C ALA A 48 4.05 -4.44 -10.30
N ALA A 49 3.55 -3.54 -11.16
CA ALA A 49 4.33 -2.99 -12.28
C ALA A 49 5.53 -2.15 -11.78
N SER A 50 5.33 -1.30 -10.77
CA SER A 50 6.42 -0.54 -10.15
C SER A 50 7.51 -1.43 -9.57
N ALA A 51 7.14 -2.58 -8.98
CA ALA A 51 8.08 -3.54 -8.43
C ALA A 51 8.88 -4.28 -9.51
N ARG A 52 8.33 -4.42 -10.72
CA ARG A 52 9.03 -4.96 -11.89
C ARG A 52 9.92 -3.93 -12.59
N GLY A 53 9.81 -2.65 -12.23
CA GLY A 53 10.47 -1.54 -12.93
C GLY A 53 9.68 -1.00 -14.12
N ASP A 54 8.48 -1.52 -14.36
CA ASP A 54 7.59 -1.10 -15.44
C ASP A 54 6.80 0.14 -15.02
N TYR A 55 7.50 1.25 -14.83
CA TYR A 55 6.93 2.48 -14.28
C TYR A 55 5.90 3.14 -15.22
N ASP A 56 6.02 2.97 -16.53
CA ASP A 56 5.05 3.51 -17.49
C ASP A 56 3.68 2.79 -17.37
N GLU A 57 3.70 1.46 -17.27
CA GLU A 57 2.51 0.65 -16.99
C GLU A 57 1.93 0.97 -15.60
N ALA A 58 2.81 1.16 -14.60
CA ALA A 58 2.39 1.56 -13.27
C ALA A 58 1.64 2.89 -13.28
N LEU A 59 2.15 3.90 -14.00
CA LEU A 59 1.49 5.20 -14.15
C LEU A 59 0.12 5.07 -14.83
N ALA A 60 -0.01 4.24 -15.88
CA ALA A 60 -1.29 4.00 -16.53
C ALA A 60 -2.32 3.41 -15.56
N HIS A 61 -1.90 2.48 -14.70
CA HIS A 61 -2.75 1.91 -13.67
C HIS A 61 -3.04 2.88 -12.52
N PHE A 62 -2.06 3.66 -12.05
CA PHE A 62 -2.30 4.69 -11.04
C PHE A 62 -3.30 5.75 -11.50
N ARG A 63 -3.29 6.15 -12.77
CA ARG A 63 -4.28 7.08 -13.34
C ARG A 63 -5.71 6.52 -13.25
N LYS A 64 -5.90 5.25 -13.61
CA LYS A 64 -7.21 4.57 -13.46
C LYS A 64 -7.62 4.42 -12.00
N ALA A 65 -6.66 4.16 -11.10
CA ALA A 65 -6.93 4.12 -9.67
C ALA A 65 -7.38 5.49 -9.15
N LEU A 66 -6.83 6.59 -9.69
CA LEU A 66 -7.17 7.95 -9.29
C LEU A 66 -8.62 8.31 -9.66
N GLU A 67 -9.11 7.83 -10.81
CA GLU A 67 -10.51 8.01 -11.23
C GLU A 67 -11.51 7.36 -10.25
N GLY A 68 -11.11 6.27 -9.62
CA GLY A 68 -11.89 5.57 -8.59
C GLY A 68 -11.70 6.10 -7.18
N ALA A 69 -10.69 6.93 -6.93
CA ALA A 69 -10.34 7.39 -5.58
C ALA A 69 -11.40 8.35 -5.03
N ARG A 70 -12.04 7.96 -3.92
CA ARG A 70 -13.10 8.76 -3.29
C ARG A 70 -12.60 9.59 -2.12
N THR A 71 -11.51 9.16 -1.49
CA THR A 71 -10.96 9.82 -0.31
C THR A 71 -9.70 10.62 -0.63
N SER A 72 -9.52 11.73 0.10
CA SER A 72 -8.31 12.57 0.02
C SER A 72 -7.04 11.77 0.32
N ARG A 73 -7.15 10.77 1.20
CA ARG A 73 -6.09 9.80 1.50
C ARG A 73 -5.68 8.96 0.29
N GLU A 74 -6.64 8.40 -0.43
CA GLU A 74 -6.37 7.57 -1.61
C GLU A 74 -5.73 8.40 -2.71
N ARG A 75 -6.28 9.58 -2.99
CA ARG A 75 -5.69 10.53 -3.95
C ARG A 75 -4.25 10.86 -3.59
N GLY A 76 -3.99 11.21 -2.32
CA GLY A 76 -2.64 11.52 -1.84
C GLY A 76 -1.65 10.38 -2.05
N LYS A 77 -2.05 9.14 -1.70
CA LYS A 77 -1.20 7.95 -1.91
C LYS A 77 -0.91 7.68 -3.38
N ILE A 78 -1.91 7.78 -4.24
CA ILE A 78 -1.75 7.53 -5.67
C ILE A 78 -0.80 8.56 -6.27
N HIS A 79 -0.98 9.85 -5.98
CA HIS A 79 -0.06 10.91 -6.41
C HIS A 79 1.37 10.69 -5.90
N GLN A 80 1.53 10.28 -4.64
CA GLN A 80 2.85 9.96 -4.09
C GLN A 80 3.53 8.81 -4.87
N HIS A 81 2.79 7.76 -5.20
CA HIS A 81 3.32 6.64 -5.98
C HIS A 81 3.61 7.01 -7.44
N MET A 82 2.78 7.85 -8.06
CA MET A 82 3.04 8.40 -9.38
C MET A 82 4.32 9.26 -9.39
N ALA A 83 4.53 10.08 -8.36
CA ALA A 83 5.73 10.87 -8.20
C ALA A 83 6.99 10.00 -8.14
N TYR A 84 6.94 8.92 -7.35
CA TYR A 84 8.01 7.93 -7.30
C TYR A 84 8.26 7.29 -8.66
N ALA A 85 7.21 6.84 -9.36
CA ALA A 85 7.33 6.24 -10.69
C ALA A 85 7.96 7.21 -11.71
N TYR A 86 7.57 8.49 -11.69
CA TYR A 86 8.19 9.52 -12.53
C TYR A 86 9.66 9.77 -12.18
N GLN A 87 10.02 9.74 -10.90
CA GLN A 87 11.41 9.86 -10.46
C GLN A 87 12.25 8.70 -11.01
N GLN A 88 11.73 7.47 -10.98
CA GLN A 88 12.44 6.31 -11.53
C GLN A 88 12.58 6.35 -13.05
N LEU A 89 11.64 7.02 -13.74
CA LEU A 89 11.72 7.31 -15.18
C LEU A 89 12.66 8.50 -15.51
N GLY A 90 13.28 9.15 -14.53
CA GLY A 90 14.10 10.34 -14.72
C GLY A 90 13.29 11.62 -15.05
N ARG A 91 11.97 11.57 -14.91
CA ARG A 91 11.05 12.68 -15.21
C ARG A 91 10.82 13.54 -13.97
N SER A 92 11.88 14.17 -13.48
CA SER A 92 11.86 14.95 -12.22
C SER A 92 10.80 16.06 -12.19
N SER A 93 10.58 16.74 -13.33
CA SER A 93 9.55 17.80 -13.46
C SER A 93 8.13 17.28 -13.20
N ASP A 94 7.79 16.13 -13.77
CA ASP A 94 6.49 15.48 -13.55
C ASP A 94 6.40 14.94 -12.12
N ALA A 95 7.48 14.33 -11.61
CA ALA A 95 7.55 13.83 -10.23
C ALA A 95 7.25 14.93 -9.21
N GLY A 96 7.86 16.11 -9.36
CA GLY A 96 7.61 17.24 -8.46
C GLY A 96 6.18 17.77 -8.54
N THR A 97 5.56 17.72 -9.72
CA THR A 97 4.14 18.09 -9.87
C THR A 97 3.24 17.12 -9.12
N GLU A 98 3.50 15.81 -9.22
CA GLU A 98 2.74 14.79 -8.50
C GLU A 98 2.98 14.84 -6.98
N TYR A 99 4.21 15.12 -6.51
CA TYR A 99 4.45 15.33 -5.08
C TYR A 99 3.67 16.52 -4.51
N ARG A 100 3.59 17.64 -5.25
CA ARG A 100 2.75 18.78 -4.84
C ARG A 100 1.28 18.41 -4.76
N ARG A 101 0.75 17.65 -5.72
CA ARG A 101 -0.63 17.15 -5.70
C ARG A 101 -0.88 16.21 -4.52
N ALA A 102 0.09 15.35 -4.20
CA ALA A 102 0.02 14.48 -3.03
C ALA A 102 -0.07 15.28 -1.74
N ILE A 103 0.77 16.31 -1.57
CA ILE A 103 0.74 17.22 -0.41
C ILE A 103 -0.63 17.87 -0.28
N SER A 104 -1.17 18.47 -1.35
CA SER A 104 -2.49 19.11 -1.30
C SER A 104 -3.61 18.15 -0.90
N ALA A 105 -3.58 16.90 -1.37
CA ALA A 105 -4.55 15.88 -0.99
C ALA A 105 -4.39 15.44 0.48
N TYR A 106 -3.17 15.35 1.00
CA TYR A 106 -2.94 15.07 2.42
C TYR A 106 -3.31 16.26 3.32
N GLU A 107 -3.14 17.50 2.86
CA GLU A 107 -3.63 18.68 3.58
C GLU A 107 -5.15 18.69 3.66
N GLU A 108 -5.83 18.32 2.58
CA GLU A 108 -7.28 18.11 2.59
C GLU A 108 -7.68 17.03 3.61
N GLN A 109 -6.96 15.91 3.62
CA GLN A 109 -7.14 14.85 4.62
C GLN A 109 -6.94 15.37 6.07
N LEU A 110 -6.00 16.30 6.29
CA LEU A 110 -5.81 16.95 7.60
C LEU A 110 -6.98 17.85 7.98
N ARG A 111 -7.55 18.60 7.02
CA ARG A 111 -8.74 19.44 7.26
C ARG A 111 -9.96 18.60 7.59
N GLU A 112 -10.10 17.44 6.96
CA GLU A 112 -11.15 16.45 7.29
C GLU A 112 -10.95 15.80 8.66
N GLY A 113 -9.77 15.96 9.28
CA GLY A 113 -9.44 15.35 10.57
C GLY A 113 -9.25 13.83 10.50
N THR A 114 -9.09 13.25 9.31
CA THR A 114 -8.96 11.80 9.13
C THR A 114 -7.49 11.38 9.11
N ASN A 115 -7.11 10.38 9.91
CA ASN A 115 -5.75 9.80 9.94
C ASN A 115 -4.62 10.86 9.91
N THR A 116 -4.72 11.87 10.77
CA THR A 116 -3.87 13.07 10.68
C THR A 116 -2.38 12.79 10.85
N ASP A 117 -2.01 11.79 11.64
CA ASP A 117 -0.61 11.36 11.81
C ASP A 117 -0.01 10.83 10.51
N LEU A 118 -0.77 10.01 9.77
CA LEU A 118 -0.35 9.48 8.49
C LEU A 118 -0.19 10.62 7.48
N ALA A 119 -1.17 11.53 7.39
CA ALA A 119 -1.09 12.65 6.46
C ALA A 119 0.12 13.55 6.73
N ARG A 120 0.40 13.89 7.99
CA ARG A 120 1.60 14.68 8.35
C ARG A 120 2.90 13.98 7.96
N SER A 121 3.00 12.68 8.22
CA SER A 121 4.17 11.89 7.84
C SER A 121 4.34 11.83 6.32
N SER A 122 3.24 11.56 5.59
CA SER A 122 3.25 11.51 4.13
C SER A 122 3.58 12.85 3.48
N ILE A 123 3.09 13.98 4.02
CA ILE A 123 3.46 15.33 3.57
C ILE A 123 4.97 15.52 3.73
N ARG A 124 5.53 15.16 4.88
CA ARG A 124 6.98 15.26 5.12
C ARG A 124 7.77 14.42 4.10
N SER A 125 7.34 13.19 3.82
CA SER A 125 7.96 12.35 2.80
C SER A 125 7.88 12.96 1.40
N CYS A 126 6.76 13.59 1.04
CA CYS A 126 6.63 14.26 -0.27
C CYS A 126 7.50 15.52 -0.36
N GLN A 127 7.62 16.29 0.72
CA GLN A 127 8.51 17.45 0.80
C GLN A 127 9.98 17.05 0.68
N ASP A 128 10.36 15.94 1.31
CA ASP A 128 11.72 15.39 1.18
C ASP A 128 11.99 14.94 -0.27
N GLY A 129 11.01 14.27 -0.89
CA GLY A 129 11.07 13.93 -2.32
C GLY A 129 11.28 15.15 -3.22
N LEU A 130 10.55 16.24 -2.97
CA LEU A 130 10.75 17.51 -3.70
C LEU A 130 12.15 18.09 -3.50
N ARG A 131 12.65 18.11 -2.26
CA ARG A 131 14.00 18.58 -1.96
C ARG A 131 15.07 17.75 -2.68
N MET A 132 14.91 16.42 -2.71
CA MET A 132 15.82 15.51 -3.41
C MET A 132 15.83 15.75 -4.93
N LEU A 133 14.72 16.23 -5.48
CA LEU A 133 14.62 16.64 -6.89
C LEU A 133 15.13 18.07 -7.14
N GLY A 134 15.57 18.79 -6.10
CA GLY A 134 16.06 20.17 -6.19
C GLY A 134 14.96 21.21 -6.41
N MET A 135 13.73 20.95 -5.94
CA MET A 135 12.55 21.82 -6.09
C MET A 135 12.08 22.46 -4.79
#